data_AF-A0A7V9MVR1-F1
#
_entry.id   AF-A0A7V9MVR1-F1
#
_cell.length_a   1.000
_cell.length_b   1.000
_cell.length_c   1.000
_cell.angle_alpha   90.00
_cell.angle_beta   90.00
_cell.angle_gamma   90.00
#
_symmetry.space_group_name_H-M   'P 1'
#
loop_
_entity.id
_entity.type
_entity.pdbx_description
1 polymer ?
#
loop_
_entity_poly.entity_id
_entity_poly.type
_entity_poly.pdbx_seq_one_letter_code
_entity_poly.pdbx_strand_id
1 'polypeptide(L)'
;MKRRDFLAGAAASAFWAGIAQAAAPLADIPIIDTHVHLFDSRRPQGVPYAGSPEWAKEKNGVALPSTYRAFATPLNIVGAIELEASPWIEDNLWVLEQMHT
;
A
#
# COMPACT_ATOMS: atom_id res chain seq x y z
N MET A 1 3.35 45.15 28.38
CA MET A 1 2.28 44.22 27.95
C MET A 1 1.04 44.47 28.78
N LYS A 2 -0.16 44.59 28.18
CA LYS A 2 -1.41 44.73 28.94
C LYS A 2 -1.96 43.33 29.27
N ARG A 3 -2.51 43.16 30.48
CA ARG A 3 -3.11 41.89 30.96
C ARG A 3 -4.08 41.27 29.95
N ARG A 4 -4.87 42.09 29.26
CA ARG A 4 -5.82 41.65 28.24
C ARG A 4 -5.14 40.98 27.05
N ASP A 5 -4.02 41.53 26.60
CA ASP A 5 -3.30 41.02 25.43
C ASP A 5 -2.63 39.67 25.78
N PHE A 6 -2.14 39.53 27.00
CA PHE A 6 -1.62 38.26 27.53
C PHE A 6 -2.70 37.18 27.63
N LEU A 7 -3.88 37.53 28.19
CA LEU A 7 -4.99 36.58 28.31
C LEU A 7 -5.56 36.16 26.95
N ALA A 8 -5.63 37.07 25.98
CA ALA A 8 -6.06 36.75 24.63
C ALA A 8 -5.08 35.79 23.92
N GLY A 9 -3.77 36.01 24.08
CA GLY A 9 -2.75 35.09 23.55
C GLY A 9 -2.79 33.69 24.19
N ALA A 10 -3.02 33.62 25.50
CA ALA A 10 -3.16 32.36 26.22
C ALA A 10 -4.42 31.56 25.80
N ALA A 11 -5.55 32.23 25.59
CA ALA A 11 -6.77 31.58 25.13
C ALA A 11 -6.65 31.06 23.69
N ALA A 12 -6.03 31.84 22.78
CA ALA A 12 -5.81 31.43 21.41
C ALA A 12 -4.87 30.20 21.32
N SER A 13 -3.78 30.19 22.10
CA SER A 13 -2.85 29.05 22.14
C SER A 13 -3.50 27.78 22.72
N ALA A 14 -4.32 27.90 23.77
CA ALA A 14 -5.07 26.77 24.31
C ALA A 14 -6.11 26.20 23.33
N PHE A 15 -6.78 27.07 22.56
CA PHE A 15 -7.73 26.64 21.53
C PHE A 15 -7.05 25.86 20.40
N TRP A 16 -5.91 26.36 19.90
CA TRP A 16 -5.13 25.67 18.87
C TRP A 16 -4.54 24.33 19.35
N ALA A 17 -4.07 24.27 20.60
CA ALA A 17 -3.60 23.03 21.21
C ALA A 17 -4.74 21.99 21.35
N GLY A 18 -5.96 22.43 21.67
CA GLY A 18 -7.13 21.56 21.75
C GLY A 18 -7.56 20.97 20.40
N ILE A 19 -7.47 21.74 19.31
CA ILE A 19 -7.76 21.24 17.95
C ILE A 19 -6.73 20.19 17.52
N ALA A 20 -5.45 20.42 17.78
CA ALA A 20 -4.39 19.46 17.46
C ALA A 20 -4.52 18.14 18.23
N GLN A 21 -5.09 18.18 19.44
CA GLN A 21 -5.29 17.00 20.29
C GLN A 21 -6.53 16.16 19.92
N ALA A 22 -7.49 16.72 19.18
CA ALA A 22 -8.74 16.06 18.82
C ALA A 22 -8.59 14.99 17.73
N ALA A 23 -7.50 15.04 16.96
CA ALA A 23 -7.09 13.91 16.14
C ALA A 23 -6.25 12.98 17.02
N ALA A 24 -6.89 12.00 17.66
CA ALA A 24 -6.14 10.84 18.12
C ALA A 24 -5.37 10.32 16.88
N PRO A 25 -4.03 10.13 16.96
CA PRO A 25 -3.36 9.42 15.89
C PRO A 25 -4.13 8.12 15.69
N LEU A 26 -4.51 7.81 14.45
CA LEU A 26 -5.02 6.48 14.14
C LEU A 26 -4.04 5.53 14.82
N ALA A 27 -4.55 4.66 15.69
CA ALA A 27 -3.73 3.61 16.27
C ALA A 27 -2.95 2.94 15.13
N ASP A 28 -1.80 2.34 15.41
CA ASP A 28 -1.03 1.55 14.44
C ASP A 28 -1.85 0.31 14.04
N ILE A 29 -2.88 0.55 13.23
CA ILE A 29 -3.83 -0.42 12.74
C ILE A 29 -3.13 -1.06 11.54
N PRO A 30 -2.85 -2.37 11.60
CA PRO A 30 -2.18 -3.03 10.50
C PRO A 30 -3.02 -2.91 9.22
N ILE A 31 -2.40 -2.46 8.12
CA ILE A 31 -3.07 -2.31 6.83
C ILE A 31 -2.91 -3.60 6.03
N ILE A 32 -4.03 -4.15 5.57
CA ILE A 32 -4.07 -5.27 4.63
C ILE A 32 -4.55 -4.74 3.28
N ASP A 33 -3.74 -4.93 2.25
CA ASP A 33 -4.15 -4.70 0.87
C ASP A 33 -4.99 -5.88 0.39
N THR A 34 -6.26 -5.64 0.10
CA THR A 34 -7.19 -6.73 -0.20
C THR A 34 -7.20 -7.13 -1.67
N HIS A 35 -6.46 -6.43 -2.54
CA HIS A 35 -6.50 -6.71 -3.97
C HIS A 35 -5.16 -6.46 -4.64
N VAL A 36 -4.36 -7.52 -4.77
CA VAL A 36 -3.13 -7.50 -5.56
C VAL A 36 -3.12 -8.61 -6.59
N HIS A 37 -2.44 -8.40 -7.71
CA HIS A 37 -2.20 -9.43 -8.73
C HIS A 37 -0.70 -9.66 -8.87
N LEU A 38 -0.28 -10.92 -8.91
CA LEU A 38 1.09 -11.32 -9.22
C LEU A 38 1.11 -12.03 -10.56
N PHE A 39 2.08 -11.71 -11.41
CA PHE A 39 2.17 -12.25 -12.77
C PHE A 39 3.58 -12.08 -13.35
N ASP A 40 3.95 -12.94 -14.29
CA ASP A 40 5.19 -12.80 -15.07
C ASP A 40 4.95 -13.26 -16.51
N SER A 41 4.76 -12.29 -17.41
CA SER A 41 4.50 -12.54 -18.84
C SER A 41 5.69 -13.16 -19.58
N ARG A 42 6.85 -13.32 -18.93
CA ARG A 42 8.06 -13.92 -19.51
C ARG A 42 8.17 -15.41 -19.22
N ARG A 43 7.27 -15.98 -18.40
CA ARG A 43 7.22 -17.43 -18.17
C ARG A 43 7.14 -18.16 -19.52
N PRO A 44 7.77 -19.34 -19.68
CA PRO A 44 7.76 -20.06 -20.96
C PRO A 44 6.35 -20.37 -21.50
N GLN A 45 5.41 -20.68 -20.61
CA GLN A 45 3.99 -20.87 -20.90
C GLN A 45 3.22 -19.55 -21.06
N GLY A 46 3.83 -18.41 -20.72
CA GLY A 46 3.23 -17.09 -20.66
C GLY A 46 2.26 -16.91 -19.50
N VAL A 47 1.59 -15.77 -19.50
CA VAL A 47 0.35 -15.48 -18.78
C VAL A 47 -0.42 -14.48 -19.66
N PRO A 48 -1.76 -14.58 -19.79
CA PRO A 48 -2.53 -13.69 -20.67
C PRO A 48 -2.53 -12.22 -20.24
N TYR A 49 -2.15 -11.95 -19.00
CA TYR A 49 -2.09 -10.61 -18.43
C TYR A 49 -0.65 -10.14 -18.20
N ALA A 50 -0.34 -8.92 -18.65
CA ALA A 50 0.98 -8.30 -18.50
C ALA A 50 0.93 -6.95 -17.76
N GLY A 51 -0.16 -6.68 -17.03
CA GLY A 51 -0.40 -5.36 -16.43
C GLY A 51 -1.05 -4.38 -17.40
N SER A 52 -1.07 -3.10 -16.99
CA SER A 52 -1.43 -2.00 -17.90
C SER A 52 -0.41 -1.89 -19.04
N PRO A 53 -0.73 -1.19 -20.16
CA PRO A 53 0.24 -0.95 -21.23
C PRO A 53 1.54 -0.31 -20.75
N GLU A 54 1.46 0.62 -19.78
CA GLU A 54 2.60 1.27 -19.15
C GLU A 54 3.41 0.28 -18.33
N TRP A 55 2.75 -0.57 -17.54
CA TRP A 55 3.40 -1.61 -16.76
C TRP A 55 4.11 -2.63 -17.65
N ALA A 56 3.45 -3.10 -18.71
CA ALA A 56 4.03 -4.00 -19.69
C ALA A 56 5.32 -3.41 -20.30
N LYS A 57 5.35 -2.10 -20.56
CA LYS A 57 6.52 -1.39 -21.09
C LYS A 57 7.62 -1.18 -20.05
N GLU A 58 7.29 -0.72 -18.86
CA GLU A 58 8.27 -0.28 -17.85
C GLU A 58 8.79 -1.43 -16.97
N LYS A 59 7.95 -2.43 -16.74
CA LYS A 59 8.23 -3.59 -15.88
C LYS A 59 8.30 -4.90 -16.66
N ASN A 60 8.29 -4.82 -18.00
CA ASN A 60 8.34 -5.98 -18.89
C ASN A 60 7.23 -7.01 -18.62
N GLY A 61 6.08 -6.55 -18.13
CA GLY A 61 4.95 -7.41 -17.76
C GLY A 61 5.19 -8.29 -16.54
N VAL A 62 5.98 -7.80 -15.57
CA VAL A 62 6.37 -8.56 -14.38
C VAL A 62 5.90 -7.87 -13.10
N ALA A 63 5.15 -8.58 -12.28
CA ALA A 63 4.76 -8.19 -10.93
C ALA A 63 4.97 -9.37 -9.97
N LEU A 64 6.07 -9.32 -9.21
CA LEU A 64 6.47 -10.37 -8.25
C LEU A 64 6.31 -9.87 -6.80
N PRO A 65 6.33 -10.76 -5.79
CA PRO A 65 6.27 -10.36 -4.38
C PRO A 65 7.31 -9.31 -3.99
N SER A 66 8.52 -9.39 -4.55
CA SER A 66 9.59 -8.41 -4.33
C SER A 66 9.25 -7.03 -4.91
N THR A 67 8.64 -6.98 -6.10
CA THR A 67 8.13 -5.75 -6.71
C THR A 67 7.05 -5.13 -5.83
N TYR A 68 6.08 -5.92 -5.38
CA TYR A 68 5.00 -5.45 -4.52
C TYR A 68 5.50 -4.91 -3.18
N ARG A 69 6.39 -5.65 -2.51
CA ARG A 69 6.94 -5.28 -1.19
C ARG A 69 7.60 -3.90 -1.19
N ALA A 70 8.28 -3.53 -2.28
CA ALA A 70 8.90 -2.22 -2.42
C ALA A 70 7.89 -1.06 -2.41
N PHE A 71 6.66 -1.27 -2.88
CA PHE A 71 5.58 -0.28 -2.84
C PHE A 71 4.79 -0.34 -1.53
N ALA A 72 4.60 -1.55 -0.97
CA ALA A 72 3.75 -1.79 0.19
C ALA A 72 4.37 -1.28 1.51
N THR A 73 5.67 -1.53 1.73
CA THR A 73 6.34 -1.21 3.00
C THR A 73 6.31 0.28 3.37
N PRO A 74 6.55 1.24 2.45
CA PRO A 74 6.45 2.67 2.76
C PRO A 74 5.03 3.14 3.15
N LEU A 75 4.01 2.35 2.84
CA LEU A 75 2.60 2.65 3.12
C LEU A 75 2.08 1.96 4.39
N ASN A 76 2.96 1.31 5.17
CA ASN A 76 2.59 0.51 6.35
C ASN A 76 1.61 -0.65 6.04
N ILE A 77 1.64 -1.16 4.80
CA ILE A 77 0.91 -2.38 4.43
C ILE A 77 1.70 -3.58 4.96
N VAL A 78 1.07 -4.34 5.86
CA VAL A 78 1.71 -5.47 6.56
C VAL A 78 1.37 -6.82 5.92
N GLY A 79 0.38 -6.85 5.04
CA GLY A 79 -0.07 -8.06 4.36
C GLY A 79 -0.90 -7.73 3.12
N ALA A 80 -1.01 -8.70 2.24
CA ALA A 80 -1.78 -8.58 1.01
C ALA A 80 -2.60 -9.84 0.75
N ILE A 81 -3.76 -9.67 0.11
CA ILE A 81 -4.57 -10.73 -0.45
C ILE A 81 -4.37 -10.70 -1.96
N GLU A 82 -3.73 -11.75 -2.46
CA GLU A 82 -3.57 -11.93 -3.89
C GLU A 82 -4.84 -12.50 -4.50
N LEU A 83 -5.14 -11.98 -5.69
CA LEU A 83 -6.12 -12.53 -6.59
C LEU A 83 -5.36 -12.92 -7.84
N GLU A 84 -5.72 -14.10 -8.33
CA GLU A 84 -5.18 -14.65 -9.54
C GLU A 84 -5.41 -13.64 -10.73
N ALA A 85 -4.45 -13.55 -11.67
CA ALA A 85 -4.41 -12.60 -12.79
C ALA A 85 -4.76 -13.20 -14.18
N SER A 86 -5.27 -14.43 -14.25
CA SER A 86 -5.33 -15.34 -15.40
C SER A 86 -6.36 -16.49 -15.26
N PRO A 87 -7.05 -16.90 -16.33
CA PRO A 87 -8.00 -17.99 -16.26
C PRO A 87 -7.39 -19.39 -16.03
N TRP A 88 -6.08 -19.52 -15.79
CA TRP A 88 -5.36 -20.80 -15.76
C TRP A 88 -5.20 -21.37 -14.35
N ILE A 89 -5.49 -22.66 -14.20
CA ILE A 89 -5.40 -23.35 -12.90
C ILE A 89 -3.96 -23.45 -12.43
N GLU A 90 -3.01 -23.59 -13.35
CA GLU A 90 -1.58 -23.71 -13.10
C GLU A 90 -0.99 -22.43 -12.49
N ASP A 91 -1.62 -21.28 -12.71
CA ASP A 91 -1.18 -20.01 -12.14
C ASP A 91 -1.44 -19.94 -10.62
N ASN A 92 -2.43 -20.66 -10.11
CA ASN A 92 -2.64 -20.83 -8.67
C ASN A 92 -1.43 -21.50 -7.99
N LEU A 93 -0.87 -22.55 -8.59
CA LEU A 93 0.30 -23.20 -8.02
C LEU A 93 1.52 -22.28 -8.14
N TRP A 94 1.72 -21.68 -9.31
CA TRP A 94 2.85 -20.79 -9.54
C TRP A 94 2.88 -19.63 -8.53
N VAL A 95 1.74 -19.00 -8.24
CA VAL A 95 1.72 -17.86 -7.30
C VAL A 95 2.05 -18.30 -5.88
N LEU A 96 1.56 -19.46 -5.45
CA LEU A 96 1.92 -20.03 -4.14
C LEU A 96 3.43 -20.31 -4.05
N GLU A 97 4.05 -20.80 -5.13
CA GLU A 97 5.49 -20.99 -5.20
C GLU A 97 6.26 -19.65 -5.14
N GLN A 98 5.77 -18.60 -5.79
CA GLN A 98 6.38 -17.26 -5.69
C GLN A 98 6.28 -16.67 -4.28
N MET A 99 5.19 -16.92 -3.56
CA MET A 99 4.99 -16.41 -2.20
C MET A 99 5.81 -17.14 -1.14
N HIS A 100 6.26 -18.36 -1.44
CA HIS A 100 7.03 -19.19 -0.51
C HIS A 100 8.51 -18.76 -0.39
N THR A 101 8.99 -17.87 -1.28
CA THR A 101 10.38 -17.37 -1.32
C THR A 101 10.49 -15.94 -0.82
#